data_AF-A0A7G9REI2-F1
#
_entry.id   AF-A0A7G9REI2-F1
#
_cell.length_a   1.000
_cell.length_b   1.000
_cell.length_c   1.000
_cell.angle_alpha   90.00
_cell.angle_beta   90.00
_cell.angle_gamma   90.00
#
_symmetry.space_group_name_H-M   'P 1'
#
loop_
_entity.id
_entity.type
_entity.pdbx_description
1 polymer ?
#
loop_
_entity_poly.entity_id
_entity_poly.type
_entity_poly.pdbx_seq_one_letter_code
_entity_poly.pdbx_strand_id
1 'polypeptide(L)'
;MVSVPGEQDGVAFVRDFYQDHSGVIVTAQVIGLTAAVALLGFVRGLQHSDWVGAAPWVLVSGAAVAGTAVLTAVPPLLLSQVAGSAGDGTVRSLALASDLTDVALFVAIAVFSGAVTVAVNTTWLRAVSAVVALLSGLRAVLLLAGSAALEVAAPMAFIVLVLCLAWSCWRWRGSASE
;
A
#
# COMPACT_ATOMS: atom_id res chain seq x y z
N MET A 1 -12.98 12.29 -6.28
CA MET A 1 -12.37 10.95 -6.22
C MET A 1 -12.95 10.18 -7.39
N VAL A 2 -12.14 9.86 -8.39
CA VAL A 2 -12.58 9.13 -9.57
C VAL A 2 -12.31 7.66 -9.28
N SER A 3 -13.37 6.88 -9.16
CA SER A 3 -13.34 5.44 -8.94
C SER A 3 -12.80 4.75 -10.19
N VAL A 4 -11.73 3.98 -10.03
CA VAL A 4 -11.15 3.15 -11.11
C VAL A 4 -12.16 2.05 -11.44
N PRO A 5 -12.54 1.86 -12.71
CA PRO A 5 -13.55 0.87 -13.08
C PRO A 5 -13.08 -0.57 -12.82
N GLY A 6 -13.98 -1.40 -12.29
CA GLY A 6 -13.72 -2.79 -11.88
C GLY A 6 -14.29 -3.84 -12.83
N GLU A 7 -14.14 -5.13 -12.49
CA GLU A 7 -14.61 -6.30 -13.31
C GLU A 7 -16.08 -6.26 -13.77
N GLN A 8 -16.92 -5.45 -13.11
CA GLN A 8 -18.36 -5.34 -13.36
C GLN A 8 -18.71 -4.21 -14.33
N ASP A 9 -17.76 -3.34 -14.66
CA ASP A 9 -17.97 -2.25 -15.60
C ASP A 9 -17.72 -2.72 -17.04
N GLY A 10 -18.56 -2.27 -17.97
CA GLY A 10 -18.47 -2.67 -19.37
C GLY A 10 -17.09 -2.32 -19.96
N VAL A 11 -16.52 -3.24 -20.74
CA VAL A 11 -15.18 -3.14 -21.36
C VAL A 11 -14.99 -1.82 -22.13
N ALA A 12 -16.06 -1.27 -22.71
CA ALA A 12 -16.06 0.03 -23.38
C ALA A 12 -15.76 1.21 -22.44
N PHE A 13 -16.27 1.18 -21.20
CA PHE A 13 -16.04 2.23 -20.19
C PHE A 13 -14.62 2.19 -19.64
N VAL A 14 -14.07 0.99 -19.40
CA VAL A 14 -12.66 0.80 -19.00
C VAL A 14 -11.72 1.35 -20.07
N ARG A 15 -12.03 1.12 -21.35
CA ARG A 15 -11.23 1.57 -22.49
C ARG A 15 -11.24 3.09 -22.65
N ASP A 16 -12.42 3.72 -22.63
CA ASP A 16 -12.53 5.20 -22.69
C ASP A 16 -11.85 5.87 -21.48
N PHE A 17 -12.03 5.31 -20.28
CA PHE A 17 -11.44 5.86 -19.06
C PHE A 17 -9.91 5.86 -19.09
N TYR A 18 -9.29 4.75 -19.51
CA TYR A 18 -7.82 4.65 -19.61
C TYR A 18 -7.24 5.50 -20.75
N GLN A 19 -7.98 5.70 -21.85
CA GLN A 19 -7.55 6.59 -22.94
C GLN A 19 -7.58 8.07 -22.52
N ASP A 20 -8.62 8.51 -21.80
CA ASP A 20 -8.76 9.90 -21.36
C ASP A 20 -7.94 10.25 -20.11
N HIS A 21 -7.63 9.27 -19.23
CA HIS A 21 -7.01 9.53 -17.92
C HIS A 21 -5.63 8.90 -17.72
N SER A 22 -4.99 8.40 -18.79
CA SER A 22 -3.65 7.80 -18.74
C SER A 22 -2.62 8.65 -17.98
N GLY A 23 -2.64 9.98 -18.13
CA GLY A 23 -1.74 10.89 -17.40
C GLY A 23 -1.94 10.90 -15.88
N VAL A 24 -3.19 10.79 -15.41
CA VAL A 24 -3.51 10.73 -13.97
C VAL A 24 -3.01 9.41 -13.38
N ILE A 25 -3.18 8.31 -14.12
CA ILE A 25 -2.75 6.97 -13.73
C ILE A 25 -1.22 6.94 -13.61
N VAL A 26 -0.51 7.42 -14.62
CA VAL A 26 0.97 7.49 -14.58
C VAL A 26 1.45 8.36 -13.42
N THR A 27 0.81 9.51 -13.17
CA THR A 27 1.17 10.38 -12.05
C THR A 27 0.97 9.69 -10.70
N ALA A 28 -0.16 8.99 -10.52
CA ALA A 28 -0.42 8.22 -9.31
C ALA A 28 0.63 7.12 -9.10
N GLN A 29 1.07 6.43 -10.17
CA GLN A 29 2.12 5.42 -10.07
C GLN A 29 3.49 6.01 -9.74
N VAL A 30 3.86 7.15 -10.32
CA VAL A 30 5.12 7.84 -9.98
C VAL A 30 5.13 8.25 -8.50
N ILE A 31 4.01 8.76 -8.00
CA ILE A 31 3.85 9.10 -6.57
C ILE A 31 3.97 7.83 -5.72
N GLY A 32 3.30 6.75 -6.11
CA GLY A 32 3.35 5.45 -5.42
C GLY A 32 4.77 4.86 -5.35
N LEU A 33 5.51 4.88 -6.46
CA LEU A 33 6.89 4.44 -6.52
C LEU A 33 7.81 5.30 -5.66
N THR A 34 7.63 6.62 -5.71
CA THR A 34 8.40 7.55 -4.86
C THR A 34 8.12 7.29 -3.38
N ALA A 35 6.86 7.05 -3.03
CA ALA A 35 6.46 6.70 -1.67
C ALA A 35 7.06 5.35 -1.23
N ALA A 36 7.14 4.35 -2.10
CA ALA A 36 7.78 3.07 -1.80
C ALA A 36 9.28 3.22 -1.49
N VAL A 37 10.00 4.05 -2.26
CA VAL A 37 11.41 4.37 -2.01
C VAL A 37 11.58 5.11 -0.67
N ALA A 38 10.72 6.11 -0.40
CA ALA A 38 10.72 6.83 0.86
C ALA A 38 10.44 5.89 2.05
N LEU A 39 9.49 4.96 1.90
CA LEU A 39 9.16 3.95 2.91
C LEU A 39 10.36 3.03 3.20
N LEU A 40 11.11 2.61 2.19
CA LEU A 40 12.33 1.81 2.40
C LEU A 40 13.40 2.56 3.22
N GLY A 41 13.60 3.85 2.91
CA GLY A 41 14.49 4.71 3.70
C GLY A 41 14.01 4.86 5.13
N PHE A 42 12.70 5.08 5.30
CA PHE A 42 12.06 5.21 6.60
C PHE A 42 12.20 3.95 7.46
N VAL A 43 11.87 2.78 6.91
CA VAL A 43 11.95 1.50 7.63
C VAL A 43 13.38 1.14 7.99
N ARG A 44 14.37 1.46 7.15
CA ARG A 44 15.80 1.34 7.50
C ARG A 44 16.16 2.23 8.68
N GLY A 45 15.69 3.48 8.70
CA GLY A 45 15.90 4.38 9.84
C GLY A 45 15.21 3.89 11.11
N LEU A 46 14.02 3.29 10.98
CA LEU A 46 13.24 2.76 12.09
C LEU A 46 13.96 1.59 12.79
N GLN A 47 14.67 0.73 12.05
CA GLN A 47 15.47 -0.35 12.65
C GLN A 47 16.62 0.11 13.54
N HIS A 48 17.14 1.31 13.31
CA HIS A 48 18.23 1.87 14.10
C HIS A 48 17.72 2.67 15.30
N SER A 49 16.41 2.67 15.57
CA SER A 49 15.81 3.43 16.66
C SER A 49 15.72 2.57 17.92
N ASP A 50 16.28 3.03 19.04
CA ASP A 50 16.36 2.28 20.30
C ASP A 50 15.00 1.88 20.91
N TRP A 51 13.93 2.59 20.55
CA TRP A 51 12.56 2.32 21.01
C TRP A 51 11.82 1.25 20.20
N VAL A 52 12.42 0.81 19.08
CA VAL A 52 11.98 -0.31 18.27
C VAL A 52 12.95 -1.45 18.57
N GLY A 53 12.46 -2.51 19.23
CA GLY A 53 13.29 -3.68 19.51
C GLY A 53 13.92 -4.20 18.21
N ALA A 54 15.13 -4.76 18.30
CA ALA A 54 15.91 -5.26 17.16
C ALA A 54 15.17 -6.41 16.43
N ALA A 55 14.16 -6.04 15.64
CA ALA A 55 13.26 -6.93 14.96
C ALA A 55 13.58 -6.89 13.46
N PRO A 56 14.37 -7.84 12.94
CA PRO A 56 14.66 -7.92 11.50
C PRO A 56 13.36 -7.99 10.67
N TRP A 57 12.29 -8.51 11.28
CA TRP A 57 10.95 -8.60 10.70
C TRP A 57 10.35 -7.27 10.27
N VAL A 58 10.64 -6.15 10.94
CA VAL A 58 10.09 -4.83 10.54
C VAL A 58 10.69 -4.38 9.20
N LEU A 59 11.97 -4.66 8.95
CA LEU A 59 12.59 -4.35 7.66
C LEU A 59 12.17 -5.30 6.56
N VAL A 60 12.11 -6.60 6.84
CA VAL A 60 11.68 -7.58 5.84
C VAL A 60 10.23 -7.31 5.42
N SER A 61 9.32 -7.08 6.37
CA SER A 61 7.92 -6.77 6.07
C SER A 61 7.75 -5.40 5.42
N GLY A 62 8.49 -4.38 5.85
CA GLY A 62 8.46 -3.06 5.20
C GLY A 62 9.00 -3.10 3.76
N ALA A 63 10.04 -3.91 3.51
CA ALA A 63 10.53 -4.16 2.16
C ALA A 63 9.51 -4.92 1.30
N ALA A 64 8.76 -5.86 1.90
CA ALA A 64 7.66 -6.53 1.22
C ALA A 64 6.52 -5.56 0.85
N VAL A 65 6.19 -4.59 1.72
CA VAL A 65 5.23 -3.52 1.39
C VAL A 65 5.72 -2.70 0.20
N ALA A 66 6.99 -2.27 0.21
CA ALA A 66 7.56 -1.52 -0.91
C ALA A 66 7.56 -2.34 -2.21
N GLY A 67 7.94 -3.63 -2.14
CA GLY A 67 7.94 -4.52 -3.29
C GLY A 67 6.55 -4.73 -3.88
N THR A 68 5.56 -4.98 -3.02
CA THR A 68 4.15 -5.12 -3.46
C THR A 68 3.59 -3.81 -4.01
N ALA A 69 3.95 -2.65 -3.45
CA ALA A 69 3.57 -1.35 -3.98
C ALA A 69 4.19 -1.04 -5.35
N VAL A 70 5.36 -1.58 -5.65
CA VAL A 70 5.93 -1.51 -7.01
C VAL A 70 5.18 -2.45 -7.95
N LEU A 71 4.83 -3.65 -7.49
CA LEU A 71 4.08 -4.62 -8.29
C LEU A 71 2.68 -4.12 -8.65
N THR A 72 1.99 -3.40 -7.76
CA THR A 72 0.67 -2.80 -8.06
C THR A 72 0.72 -1.75 -9.16
N ALA A 73 1.90 -1.19 -9.47
CA ALA A 73 2.05 -0.26 -10.58
C ALA A 73 2.06 -0.97 -11.95
N VAL A 74 2.43 -2.26 -12.01
CA VAL A 74 2.65 -2.96 -13.27
C VAL A 74 1.35 -3.16 -14.06
N PRO A 75 0.25 -3.71 -13.50
CA PRO A 75 -0.97 -3.94 -14.27
C PRO A 75 -1.61 -2.65 -14.82
N PRO A 76 -1.75 -1.54 -14.06
CA PRO A 76 -2.30 -0.29 -14.57
C PRO A 76 -1.43 0.34 -15.67
N LEU A 77 -0.09 0.28 -15.55
CA LEU A 77 0.81 0.78 -16.58
C LEU A 77 0.67 -0.03 -17.87
N LEU A 78 0.62 -1.36 -17.78
CA LEU A 78 0.38 -2.20 -18.95
C LEU A 78 -1.01 -1.93 -19.55
N LEU A 79 -2.06 -1.84 -18.73
CA LEU A 79 -3.43 -1.50 -19.20
C LEU A 79 -3.44 -0.19 -19.97
N SER A 80 -2.78 0.86 -19.46
CA SER A 80 -2.71 2.15 -20.14
C SER A 80 -2.04 2.09 -21.52
N GLN A 81 -1.13 1.14 -21.74
CA GLN A 81 -0.46 0.96 -23.03
C GLN A 81 -1.25 0.10 -23.99
N VAL A 82 -1.92 -0.95 -23.49
CA VAL A 82 -2.58 -1.95 -24.33
C VAL A 82 -4.09 -1.74 -24.48
N ALA A 83 -4.70 -0.80 -23.73
CA ALA A 83 -6.14 -0.57 -23.71
C ALA A 83 -6.76 -0.38 -25.10
N GLY A 84 -6.04 0.25 -26.05
CA GLY A 84 -6.54 0.50 -27.40
C GLY A 84 -6.46 -0.69 -28.36
N SER A 85 -5.59 -1.68 -28.11
CA SER A 85 -5.23 -2.73 -29.07
C SER A 85 -5.35 -4.16 -28.55
N ALA A 86 -5.51 -4.35 -27.24
CA ALA A 86 -5.66 -5.66 -26.63
C ALA A 86 -7.06 -6.24 -26.82
N GLY A 87 -7.14 -7.56 -26.94
CA GLY A 87 -8.39 -8.30 -26.88
C GLY A 87 -8.91 -8.44 -25.45
N ASP A 88 -10.21 -8.67 -25.30
CA ASP A 88 -10.94 -8.69 -24.02
C ASP A 88 -10.32 -9.65 -22.98
N GLY A 89 -9.78 -10.78 -23.40
CA GLY A 89 -9.11 -11.74 -22.51
C GLY A 89 -7.86 -11.19 -21.84
N THR A 90 -7.10 -10.34 -22.53
CA THR A 90 -5.90 -9.68 -21.98
C THR A 90 -6.29 -8.56 -21.02
N VAL A 91 -7.35 -7.81 -21.31
CA VAL A 91 -7.87 -6.78 -20.39
C VAL A 91 -8.36 -7.43 -19.10
N ARG A 92 -9.08 -8.55 -19.19
CA ARG A 92 -9.57 -9.30 -18.02
C ARG A 92 -8.42 -9.86 -17.18
N SER A 93 -7.38 -10.43 -17.80
CA SER A 93 -6.24 -10.97 -17.04
C SER A 93 -5.43 -9.89 -16.35
N LEU A 94 -5.28 -8.71 -16.96
CA LEU A 94 -4.60 -7.58 -16.32
C LEU A 94 -5.43 -6.99 -15.17
N ALA A 95 -6.76 -6.95 -15.30
CA ALA A 95 -7.64 -6.55 -14.19
C ALA A 95 -7.50 -7.50 -13.00
N LEU A 96 -7.55 -8.82 -13.25
CA LEU A 96 -7.31 -9.84 -12.21
C LEU A 96 -5.92 -9.72 -11.58
N ALA A 97 -4.89 -9.43 -12.39
CA ALA A 97 -3.55 -9.20 -11.87
C ALA A 97 -3.49 -7.96 -10.96
N SER A 98 -4.20 -6.88 -11.32
CA SER A 98 -4.33 -5.66 -10.50
C SER A 98 -4.94 -5.99 -9.13
N ASP A 99 -6.07 -6.69 -9.12
CA ASP A 99 -6.76 -7.06 -7.88
C ASP A 99 -5.88 -7.93 -6.98
N LEU A 100 -5.15 -8.90 -7.57
CA LEU A 100 -4.23 -9.76 -6.82
C LEU A 100 -3.05 -8.98 -6.25
N THR A 101 -2.50 -8.01 -6.99
CA THR A 101 -1.42 -7.16 -6.47
C THR A 101 -1.90 -6.26 -5.33
N ASP A 102 -3.13 -5.76 -5.39
CA ASP A 102 -3.73 -4.96 -4.31
C ASP A 102 -3.95 -5.80 -3.05
N VAL A 103 -4.47 -7.03 -3.20
CA VAL A 103 -4.57 -7.99 -2.09
C VAL A 103 -3.20 -8.23 -1.48
N ALA A 104 -2.17 -8.50 -2.30
CA ALA A 104 -0.81 -8.74 -1.82
C ALA A 104 -0.25 -7.52 -1.05
N LEU A 105 -0.51 -6.30 -1.53
CA LEU A 105 -0.12 -5.07 -0.85
C LEU A 105 -0.79 -4.94 0.52
N PHE A 106 -2.10 -5.16 0.63
CA PHE A 106 -2.78 -5.07 1.92
C PHE A 106 -2.35 -6.16 2.90
N VAL A 107 -2.06 -7.37 2.41
CA VAL A 107 -1.45 -8.43 3.23
C VAL A 107 -0.07 -8.00 3.73
N ALA A 108 0.77 -7.44 2.86
CA ALA A 108 2.08 -6.94 3.26
C ALA A 108 1.98 -5.83 4.32
N ILE A 109 1.03 -4.90 4.16
CA ILE A 109 0.77 -3.83 5.13
C ILE A 109 0.30 -4.41 6.47
N ALA A 110 -0.57 -5.42 6.45
CA ALA A 110 -1.05 -6.09 7.65
C ALA A 110 0.10 -6.77 8.42
N VAL A 111 0.96 -7.50 7.70
CA VAL A 111 2.15 -8.15 8.27
C VAL A 111 3.13 -7.11 8.82
N PHE A 112 3.41 -6.03 8.09
CA PHE A 112 4.26 -4.95 8.56
C PHE A 112 3.73 -4.29 9.83
N SER A 113 2.44 -3.95 9.85
CA SER A 113 1.79 -3.33 11.01
C SER A 113 1.76 -4.28 12.20
N GLY A 114 1.58 -5.58 11.96
CA GLY A 114 1.74 -6.63 12.98
C GLY A 114 3.16 -6.70 13.53
N ALA A 115 4.18 -6.68 12.67
CA ALA A 115 5.58 -6.67 13.09
C ALA A 115 5.91 -5.43 13.93
N VAL A 116 5.40 -4.25 13.55
CA VAL A 116 5.51 -3.01 14.33
C VAL A 116 4.84 -3.17 15.70
N THR A 117 3.66 -3.79 15.77
CA THR A 117 2.92 -4.02 17.04
C THR A 117 3.73 -4.82 18.06
N VAL A 118 4.56 -5.75 17.59
CA VAL A 118 5.43 -6.57 18.44
C VAL A 118 6.74 -5.85 18.77
N ALA A 119 7.28 -5.06 17.83
CA ALA A 119 8.59 -4.45 17.95
C ALA A 119 8.61 -3.16 18.79
N VAL A 120 7.53 -2.38 18.82
CA VAL A 120 7.52 -1.08 19.51
C VAL A 120 7.21 -1.23 21.00
N ASN A 121 7.99 -0.54 21.85
CA ASN A 121 7.81 -0.59 23.31
C ASN A 121 6.66 0.29 23.82
N THR A 122 6.16 1.21 22.99
CA THR A 122 5.16 2.20 23.40
C THR A 122 3.73 1.71 23.18
N THR A 123 2.93 1.62 24.25
CA THR A 123 1.59 1.01 24.22
C THR A 123 0.62 1.65 23.22
N TRP A 124 0.62 2.98 23.08
CA TRP A 124 -0.29 3.64 22.14
C TRP A 124 0.08 3.31 20.68
N LEU A 125 1.37 3.26 20.35
CA LEU A 125 1.84 2.86 19.02
C LEU A 125 1.47 1.41 18.71
N ARG A 126 1.59 0.52 19.70
CA ARG A 126 1.14 -0.88 19.57
C ARG A 126 -0.36 -0.96 19.27
N ALA A 127 -1.18 -0.17 19.95
CA ALA A 127 -2.62 -0.15 19.71
C ALA A 127 -2.94 0.35 18.29
N VAL A 128 -2.33 1.45 17.86
CA VAL A 128 -2.52 2.00 16.50
C VAL A 128 -2.07 0.98 15.44
N SER A 129 -0.89 0.39 15.59
CA SER A 129 -0.38 -0.59 14.63
C SER A 129 -1.23 -1.88 14.59
N ALA A 130 -1.78 -2.30 15.73
CA ALA A 130 -2.68 -3.45 15.79
C ALA A 130 -4.00 -3.18 15.04
N VAL A 131 -4.60 -2.00 15.23
CA VAL A 131 -5.80 -1.58 14.50
C VAL A 131 -5.53 -1.54 12.99
N VAL A 132 -4.40 -0.98 12.58
CA VAL A 132 -4.01 -0.89 11.16
C VAL A 132 -3.79 -2.28 10.55
N ALA A 133 -3.16 -3.19 11.31
CA ALA A 133 -2.98 -4.58 10.90
C ALA A 133 -4.33 -5.27 10.65
N LEU A 134 -5.28 -5.10 11.57
CA LEU A 134 -6.63 -5.65 11.44
C LEU A 134 -7.39 -5.05 10.26
N LEU A 135 -7.38 -3.73 10.10
CA LEU A 135 -8.07 -3.06 9.00
C LEU A 135 -7.51 -3.47 7.63
N SER A 136 -6.19 -3.59 7.53
CA SER A 136 -5.52 -4.00 6.29
C SER A 136 -5.75 -5.48 5.97
N GLY A 137 -5.69 -6.35 6.99
CA GLY A 137 -6.03 -7.77 6.83
C GLY A 137 -7.49 -7.97 6.43
N LEU A 138 -8.42 -7.25 7.06
CA LEU A 138 -9.84 -7.28 6.70
C LEU A 138 -10.04 -6.77 5.27
N ARG A 139 -9.35 -5.70 4.87
CA ARG A 139 -9.41 -5.18 3.50
C ARG A 139 -8.94 -6.19 2.47
N ALA A 140 -7.85 -6.93 2.73
CA ALA A 140 -7.38 -7.98 1.84
C ALA A 140 -8.44 -9.08 1.63
N VAL A 141 -9.14 -9.48 2.70
CA VAL A 141 -10.24 -10.46 2.61
C VAL A 141 -11.43 -9.88 1.85
N LEU A 142 -11.79 -8.62 2.11
CA LEU A 142 -12.91 -7.95 1.44
C LEU A 142 -12.66 -7.76 -0.06
N LEU A 143 -11.42 -7.52 -0.47
CA LEU A 143 -11.02 -7.48 -1.88
C LEU A 143 -11.28 -8.82 -2.58
N LEU A 144 -10.89 -9.94 -1.95
CA LEU A 144 -11.17 -11.28 -2.48
C LEU A 144 -12.67 -11.59 -2.57
N ALA A 145 -13.49 -10.94 -1.73
CA ALA A 145 -14.94 -11.03 -1.77
C ALA A 145 -15.60 -10.02 -2.74
N GLY A 146 -14.83 -9.20 -3.47
CA GLY A 146 -15.34 -8.18 -4.39
C GLY A 146 -16.02 -7.00 -3.69
N SER A 147 -15.74 -6.75 -2.41
CA SER A 147 -16.35 -5.65 -1.65
C SER A 147 -15.52 -4.37 -1.73
N ALA A 148 -16.18 -3.23 -1.89
CA ALA A 148 -15.57 -1.90 -1.79
C ALA A 148 -15.43 -1.39 -0.34
N ALA A 149 -15.87 -2.18 0.65
CA ALA A 149 -15.74 -1.78 2.05
C ALA A 149 -14.24 -1.59 2.43
N LEU A 150 -13.99 -0.55 3.24
CA LEU A 150 -12.65 -0.11 3.69
C LEU A 150 -11.72 0.40 2.58
N GLU A 151 -12.21 0.68 1.38
CA GLU A 151 -11.37 1.18 0.27
C GLU A 151 -10.57 2.44 0.63
N VAL A 152 -11.16 3.36 1.40
CA VAL A 152 -10.47 4.56 1.90
C VAL A 152 -9.86 4.32 3.28
N ALA A 153 -10.58 3.65 4.18
CA ALA A 153 -10.21 3.56 5.58
C ALA A 153 -8.89 2.78 5.79
N ALA A 154 -8.67 1.67 5.08
CA ALA A 154 -7.47 0.86 5.26
C ALA A 154 -6.18 1.57 4.78
N PRO A 155 -6.13 2.16 3.56
CA PRO A 155 -5.00 2.98 3.15
C PRO A 155 -4.74 4.17 4.06
N MET A 156 -5.80 4.89 4.48
CA MET A 156 -5.66 6.05 5.36
C MET A 156 -5.11 5.65 6.73
N ALA A 157 -5.57 4.53 7.29
CA ALA A 157 -5.03 4.00 8.55
C ALA A 157 -3.53 3.70 8.43
N PHE A 158 -3.09 3.11 7.32
CA PHE A 158 -1.67 2.87 7.09
C PHE A 158 -0.85 4.16 7.02
N ILE A 159 -1.34 5.19 6.32
CA ILE A 159 -0.68 6.50 6.29
C ILE A 159 -0.58 7.10 7.69
N VAL A 160 -1.66 7.05 8.48
CA VAL A 160 -1.65 7.52 9.87
C VAL A 160 -0.60 6.77 10.69
N LEU A 161 -0.48 5.45 10.53
CA LEU A 161 0.57 4.67 11.21
C LEU A 161 1.97 5.15 10.82
N VAL A 162 2.25 5.31 9.53
CA VAL A 162 3.57 5.79 9.05
C VAL A 162 3.87 7.17 9.62
N LEU A 163 2.90 8.09 9.65
CA LEU A 163 3.05 9.41 10.23
C LEU A 163 3.29 9.36 11.74
N CYS A 164 2.56 8.50 12.47
CA CYS A 164 2.78 8.29 13.90
C CYS A 164 4.20 7.80 14.18
N LEU A 165 4.70 6.83 13.41
CA LEU A 165 6.05 6.31 13.57
C LEU A 165 7.11 7.35 13.19
N ALA A 166 6.89 8.13 12.13
CA ALA A 166 7.76 9.22 11.71
C ALA A 166 7.83 10.34 12.74
N TRP A 167 6.69 10.74 13.28
CA TRP A 167 6.59 11.71 14.37
C TRP A 167 7.34 11.24 15.61
N SER A 168 7.16 9.97 16.00
CA SER A 168 7.89 9.39 17.12
C SER A 168 9.40 9.40 16.86
N CYS A 169 9.85 9.00 15.67
CA CYS A 169 11.28 9.04 15.32
C CYS A 169 11.87 10.46 15.41
N TRP A 170 11.13 11.48 14.98
CA TRP A 170 11.54 12.87 15.11
C TRP A 170 11.61 13.33 16.57
N ARG A 171 10.58 13.02 17.37
CA ARG A 171 10.52 13.40 18.80
C ARG A 171 11.70 12.83 19.61
N TRP A 172 12.07 11.57 19.37
CA TRP A 172 13.17 10.92 20.09
C TRP A 172 14.56 11.47 19.70
N ARG A 173 14.74 11.98 18.48
CA ARG A 173 16.00 12.65 18.10
C ARG A 173 16.20 13.99 18.81
N GLY A 174 15.12 14.74 19.05
CA GLY A 174 15.19 16.03 19.74
C GLY A 174 15.59 15.91 21.21
N SER A 175 15.18 14.84 21.89
CA SER A 175 15.51 14.61 23.31
C SER A 175 16.94 14.10 23.56
N ALA A 176 17.69 13.73 22.53
CA ALA A 176 19.08 13.26 22.65
C ALA A 176 20.10 14.40 22.49
N SER A 177 19.65 15.61 22.18
CA SER A 177 20.48 16.81 21.97
C SER A 177 20.39 17.85 23.10
N GLU A 178 19.65 17.54 24.18
CA GLU A 178 19.62 18.31 25.43
C GLU A 178 20.40 17.57 26.53
#